data_AF-A0A852T1A4-F1
#
_entry.id   AF-A0A852T1A4-F1
#
_cell.length_a   1.000
_cell.length_b   1.000
_cell.length_c   1.000
_cell.angle_alpha   90.00
_cell.angle_beta   90.00
_cell.angle_gamma   90.00
#
_symmetry.space_group_name_H-M   'P 1'
#
loop_
_entity.id
_entity.type
_entity.pdbx_description
1 polymer ?
#
loop_
_entity_poly.entity_id
_entity_poly.type
_entity_poly.pdbx_seq_one_letter_code
_entity_poly.pdbx_strand_id
1 'polypeptide(L)'
;MARIGVDAERLREGSKALKRTSAGRRPAADGADGFGSSAARGAVDRFERYWASGQSAVDELVVGLSGALEQVAAAHERRDAEDASRFRIDGGEVIGF
;
A
#
# COMPACT_ATOMS: atom_id res chain seq x y z
N MET A 1 29.70 7.79 6.35
CA MET A 1 28.48 7.04 5.95
C MET A 1 27.28 7.96 6.15
N ALA A 2 26.61 8.40 5.08
CA ALA A 2 25.43 9.26 5.20
C ALA A 2 24.26 8.43 5.73
N ARG A 3 23.64 8.89 6.83
CA ARG A 3 22.46 8.27 7.43
C ARG A 3 21.29 8.55 6.48
N ILE A 4 20.93 7.59 5.63
CA ILE A 4 19.73 7.69 4.79
C ILE A 4 18.53 7.73 5.74
N GLY A 5 17.96 8.91 5.93
CA GLY A 5 16.72 9.09 6.69
C GLY A 5 15.57 8.48 5.88
N VAL A 6 14.82 7.57 6.49
CA VAL A 6 13.60 7.04 5.89
C VAL A 6 12.46 7.99 6.21
N ASP A 7 11.80 8.51 5.16
CA ASP A 7 10.66 9.38 5.29
C ASP A 7 9.38 8.54 5.50
N ALA A 8 8.98 8.41 6.77
CA ALA A 8 7.78 7.67 7.16
C ALA A 8 6.50 8.25 6.55
N GLU A 9 6.44 9.56 6.29
CA GLU A 9 5.27 10.19 5.69
C GLU A 9 5.16 9.78 4.21
N ARG A 10 6.28 9.73 3.48
CA ARG A 10 6.30 9.20 2.10
C ARG A 10 5.84 7.75 2.01
N LEU A 11 6.18 6.92 2.98
CA LEU A 11 5.71 5.53 3.04
C LEU A 11 4.19 5.46 3.26
N ARG A 12 3.64 6.33 4.11
CA ARG A 12 2.18 6.43 4.31
C ARG A 12 1.45 6.97 3.10
N GLU A 13 2.00 7.98 2.43
CA GLU A 13 1.45 8.49 1.16
C GLU A 13 1.38 7.37 0.12
N GLY A 14 2.45 6.58 -0.01
CA GLY A 14 2.48 5.40 -0.89
C GLY A 14 1.40 4.38 -0.54
N SER A 15 1.24 4.05 0.75
CA SER A 15 0.17 3.16 1.22
C SER A 15 -1.23 3.71 0.88
N LYS A 16 -1.49 4.98 1.16
CA LYS A 16 -2.78 5.63 0.87
C LYS A 16 -3.10 5.61 -0.63
N ALA A 17 -2.09 5.82 -1.48
CA ALA A 17 -2.26 5.75 -2.93
C ALA A 17 -2.64 4.33 -3.39
N LEU A 18 -1.96 3.30 -2.87
CA LEU A 18 -2.26 1.90 -3.18
C LEU A 18 -3.67 1.48 -2.73
N LYS A 19 -4.09 1.91 -1.52
CA LYS A 19 -5.44 1.69 -1.01
C LYS A 19 -6.51 2.36 -1.87
N ARG A 20 -6.24 3.57 -2.38
CA ARG A 20 -7.17 4.28 -3.27
C ARG A 20 -7.33 3.58 -4.62
N THR A 21 -6.23 3.09 -5.20
CA THR A 21 -6.24 2.38 -6.48
C THR A 21 -6.98 1.05 -6.38
N SER A 22 -6.82 0.33 -5.27
CA SER A 22 -7.52 -0.95 -5.02
C SER A 22 -9.00 -0.76 -4.63
N ALA A 23 -9.39 0.38 -4.06
CA ALA A 23 -10.78 0.67 -3.70
C ALA A 23 -11.70 1.02 -4.90
N GLY A 24 -11.16 1.16 -6.11
CA GLY A 24 -11.94 1.44 -7.31
C GLY A 24 -12.92 0.31 -7.65
N ARG A 25 -14.22 0.64 -7.75
CA ARG A 25 -15.28 -0.29 -8.14
C ARG A 25 -14.98 -0.81 -9.55
N ARG A 26 -14.88 -2.14 -9.73
CA ARG A 26 -14.60 -2.75 -11.03
C ARG A 26 -15.84 -2.70 -11.92
N PRO A 27 -15.77 -2.13 -13.13
CA PRO A 27 -16.79 -2.35 -14.13
C PRO A 27 -16.68 -3.82 -14.58
N ALA A 28 -17.73 -4.58 -14.33
CA ALA A 28 -17.89 -5.89 -14.93
C ALA A 28 -18.19 -5.70 -16.42
N ALA A 29 -17.63 -6.56 -17.28
CA ALA A 29 -17.79 -6.44 -18.73
C ALA A 29 -19.23 -6.76 -19.17
N ASP A 30 -20.01 -7.41 -18.31
CA ASP A 30 -21.45 -7.61 -18.46
C ASP A 30 -22.29 -6.32 -18.31
N GLY A 31 -21.70 -5.25 -17.76
CA GLY A 31 -22.34 -3.93 -17.66
C GLY A 31 -22.39 -3.17 -18.99
N ALA A 32 -21.80 -3.72 -20.06
CA ALA A 32 -21.92 -3.19 -21.40
C ALA A 32 -23.14 -3.82 -22.10
N ASP A 33 -24.27 -3.10 -22.11
CA ASP A 33 -25.38 -3.33 -23.04
C ASP A 33 -24.84 -3.17 -24.48
N GLY A 34 -24.29 -4.24 -25.06
CA GLY A 34 -23.62 -4.13 -26.37
C GLY A 34 -23.16 -5.43 -27.03
N PHE A 35 -23.38 -6.60 -26.41
CA PHE A 35 -22.98 -7.85 -27.06
C PHE A 35 -23.94 -8.22 -28.19
N GLY A 36 -23.52 -8.03 -29.44
CA GLY A 36 -24.30 -8.34 -30.65
C GLY A 36 -24.54 -9.84 -30.92
N SER A 37 -24.05 -10.76 -30.07
CA SER A 37 -24.35 -12.19 -30.15
C SER A 37 -24.12 -12.92 -28.83
N SER A 38 -24.80 -14.07 -28.65
CA SER A 38 -24.60 -14.98 -27.52
C SER A 38 -23.18 -15.57 -27.48
N ALA A 39 -22.56 -15.79 -28.63
CA ALA A 39 -21.18 -16.28 -28.75
C ALA A 39 -20.18 -15.26 -28.19
N ALA A 40 -20.38 -13.97 -28.47
CA ALA A 40 -19.56 -12.89 -27.92
C ALA A 40 -19.69 -12.81 -26.39
N ARG A 41 -20.91 -12.91 -25.86
CA ARG A 41 -21.16 -12.94 -24.41
C ARG A 41 -20.45 -14.12 -23.73
N GLY A 42 -20.53 -15.31 -24.32
CA GLY A 42 -19.86 -16.51 -23.79
C GLY A 42 -18.32 -16.49 -23.92
N ALA A 43 -17.76 -15.67 -24.82
CA ALA A 43 -16.32 -15.43 -24.88
C ALA A 43 -15.86 -14.47 -23.78
N VAL A 44 -16.60 -13.38 -23.55
CA VAL A 44 -16.31 -12.42 -22.47
C VAL A 44 -16.44 -13.09 -21.11
N ASP A 45 -17.51 -13.83 -20.85
CA ASP A 45 -17.72 -14.53 -19.57
C ASP A 45 -16.61 -15.58 -19.28
N ARG A 46 -16.04 -16.21 -20.32
CA ARG A 46 -14.86 -17.08 -20.17
C ARG A 46 -13.59 -16.28 -19.87
N PHE A 47 -13.40 -15.16 -20.55
CA PHE A 47 -12.29 -14.26 -20.27
C PHE A 47 -12.36 -13.71 -18.85
N GLU A 48 -13.53 -13.24 -18.40
CA GLU A 48 -13.74 -12.72 -17.04
C GLU A 48 -13.42 -13.77 -15.98
N ARG A 49 -13.87 -15.01 -16.16
CA ARG A 49 -13.55 -16.10 -15.23
C ARG A 49 -12.05 -16.37 -15.11
N TYR A 50 -11.32 -16.32 -16.23
CA TYR A 50 -9.86 -16.45 -16.21
C TYR A 50 -9.20 -15.22 -15.58
N TRP A 51 -9.64 -14.02 -15.98
CA TRP A 51 -9.05 -12.75 -15.61
C TRP A 51 -9.29 -12.37 -14.14
N ALA A 52 -10.44 -12.73 -13.58
CA ALA A 52 -10.80 -12.47 -12.19
C ALA A 52 -9.79 -13.06 -11.20
N SER A 53 -9.26 -14.25 -11.47
CA SER A 53 -8.23 -14.87 -10.63
C SER A 53 -6.91 -14.09 -10.70
N GLY A 54 -6.48 -13.69 -11.90
CA GLY A 54 -5.26 -12.88 -12.07
C GLY A 54 -5.38 -11.51 -11.41
N GLN A 55 -6.55 -10.89 -11.55
CA GLN A 55 -6.86 -9.63 -10.87
C GLN A 55 -6.86 -9.74 -9.35
N SER A 56 -7.41 -10.82 -8.79
CA SER A 56 -7.42 -11.05 -7.33
C SER A 56 -5.98 -11.14 -6.79
N ALA A 57 -5.09 -11.83 -7.51
CA ALA A 57 -3.68 -11.91 -7.14
C ALA A 57 -2.99 -10.52 -7.16
N VAL A 58 -3.32 -9.67 -8.14
CA VAL A 58 -2.80 -8.30 -8.19
C VAL A 58 -3.32 -7.47 -7.01
N ASP A 59 -4.60 -7.59 -6.65
CA ASP A 59 -5.18 -6.88 -5.51
C ASP A 59 -4.54 -7.30 -4.19
N GLU A 60 -4.34 -8.61 -3.99
CA GLU A 60 -3.65 -9.14 -2.81
C GLU A 60 -2.22 -8.60 -2.68
N LEU A 61 -1.48 -8.51 -3.79
CA LEU A 61 -0.15 -7.91 -3.81
C LEU A 61 -0.18 -6.42 -3.47
N VAL A 62 -1.15 -5.67 -4.00
CA VAL A 62 -1.32 -4.23 -3.70
C VAL A 62 -1.65 -4.01 -2.23
N VAL A 63 -2.55 -4.81 -1.67
CA VAL A 63 -2.89 -4.78 -0.23
C VAL A 63 -1.69 -5.16 0.63
N GLY A 64 -0.97 -6.22 0.26
CA GLY A 64 0.23 -6.67 0.96
C GLY A 64 1.33 -5.62 0.97
N LEU A 65 1.60 -5.00 -0.18
CA LEU A 65 2.57 -3.91 -0.29
C LEU A 65 2.17 -2.70 0.55
N SER A 66 0.90 -2.30 0.50
CA SER A 66 0.38 -1.22 1.33
C SER A 66 0.57 -1.50 2.82
N GLY A 67 0.27 -2.71 3.28
CA GLY A 67 0.50 -3.12 4.66
C GLY A 67 1.98 -3.13 5.05
N ALA A 68 2.87 -3.57 4.15
CA ALA A 68 4.31 -3.54 4.38
C ALA A 68 4.85 -2.10 4.54
N LEU A 69 4.40 -1.16 3.69
CA LEU A 69 4.78 0.25 3.80
C LEU A 69 4.38 0.85 5.14
N GLU A 70 3.19 0.52 5.65
CA GLU A 70 2.71 0.98 6.96
C GLU A 70 3.53 0.40 8.12
N GLN A 71 3.87 -0.89 8.05
CA GLN A 71 4.72 -1.53 9.05
C GLN A 71 6.13 -0.94 9.09
N VAL A 72 6.72 -0.67 7.93
CA VAL A 72 8.04 -0.04 7.84
C VAL A 72 7.99 1.39 8.39
N ALA A 73 6.98 2.18 8.04
CA ALA A 73 6.80 3.52 8.60
C ALA A 73 6.71 3.49 10.14
N ALA A 74 5.88 2.60 10.70
CA ALA A 74 5.71 2.46 12.14
C ALA A 74 6.97 1.93 12.86
N ALA A 75 7.79 1.11 12.19
CA ALA A 75 9.06 0.66 12.73
C ALA A 75 10.10 1.81 12.80
N HIS A 76 10.15 2.64 11.76
CA HIS A 76 11.04 3.80 11.73
C HIS A 76 10.67 4.85 12.77
N GLU A 77 9.40 5.18 12.93
CA GLU A 77 8.97 6.14 13.95
C GLU A 77 9.25 5.67 15.37
N ARG A 78 9.05 4.37 15.65
CA ARG A 78 9.42 3.80 16.96
C ARG A 78 10.91 3.94 17.22
N ARG A 79 11.75 3.63 16.23
CA ARG A 79 13.20 3.81 16.32
C ARG A 79 13.58 5.26 16.55
N ASP A 80 12.99 6.19 15.80
CA ASP A 80 13.28 7.62 15.93
C ASP A 80 12.83 8.16 17.30
N ALA A 81 11.70 7.68 17.84
CA ALA A 81 11.25 8.00 19.19
C ALA A 81 12.17 7.43 20.27
N GLU A 82 12.64 6.19 20.12
CA GLU A 82 13.63 5.58 21.02
C GLU A 82 14.96 6.34 20.99
N ASP A 83 15.49 6.64 19.81
CA ASP A 83 16.72 7.44 19.66
C ASP A 83 16.55 8.83 20.32
N ALA A 84 15.43 9.52 20.07
CA ALA A 84 15.14 10.82 20.69
C ALA A 84 15.02 10.73 22.22
N SER A 85 14.47 9.64 22.76
CA SER A 85 14.37 9.42 24.20
C SER A 85 15.73 9.20 24.86
N ARG A 86 16.65 8.47 24.19
CA ARG A 86 18.03 8.25 24.67
C ARG A 86 18.83 9.55 24.70
N PHE A 87 18.74 10.38 23.66
CA PHE A 87 19.39 11.69 23.65
C PHE A 87 18.88 12.64 24.73
N ARG A 88 17.60 12.55 25.10
CA ARG A 88 17.00 13.39 26.16
C ARG A 88 17.47 12.97 27.56
N ILE A 89 17.86 11.71 27.75
CA ILE A 89 18.33 11.18 29.04
C ILE A 89 19.81 11.52 29.25
N ASP A 90 20.65 11.43 28.21
CA ASP A 90 22.08 11.77 28.30
C ASP A 90 22.38 13.28 28.24
N GLY A 91 21.49 14.09 27.64
CA GLY A 91 21.66 15.56 27.56
C GLY A 91 21.26 16.34 28.82
N GLY A 92 20.89 15.63 29.89
CA GLY A 92 20.41 16.20 31.16
C GLY A 92 21.48 16.45 32.23
N GLU A 93 22.77 16.22 31.95
CA GLU A 93 23.83 16.62 32.87
C GLU A 93 24.15 18.11 32.70
N VAL A 94 23.48 18.90 33.54
CA VAL A 94 23.79 20.30 33.83
C VAL A 94 25.19 20.36 34.43
N ILE A 95 26.16 20.90 33.69
CA ILE A 95 27.35 21.49 34.31
C ILE A 95 27.11 22.98 34.41
N GLY A 96 26.40 23.36 35.47
CA GLY A 96 26.51 24.68 36.05
C GLY A 96 27.57 24.62 37.13
N PHE A 97 28.77 25.09 36.81
CA PHE A 97 29.75 25.70 37.72
C PHE A 97 30.60 26.67 36.91
#